data_AF-A0A7V2WHN6-F1
#
_entry.id   AF-A0A7V2WHN6-F1
#
_cell.length_a   1.000
_cell.length_b   1.000
_cell.length_c   1.000
_cell.angle_alpha   90.00
_cell.angle_beta   90.00
_cell.angle_gamma   90.00
#
_symmetry.space_group_name_H-M   'P 1'
#
loop_
_entity.id
_entity.type
_entity.pdbx_description
1 polymer ?
#
loop_
_entity_poly.entity_id
_entity_poly.type
_entity_poly.pdbx_seq_one_letter_code
_entity_poly.pdbx_strand_id
1 'polypeptide(L)' 'MKILKTVGILLMAIGAVDLIGSYTGFDLWGGFVGVDLPEMLWKYSSYIELVIGYLLFNAGGSEASEETAEETESPAE' A
#
# COMPACT_ATOMS: atom_id res chain seq x y z
N MET A 1 -8.23 2.55 16.65
CA MET A 1 -7.49 1.41 17.27
C MET A 1 -6.03 1.43 16.86
N LYS A 2 -5.08 1.52 17.81
CA LYS A 2 -3.64 1.66 17.49
C LYS A 2 -3.07 0.48 16.68
N ILE A 3 -3.53 -0.74 16.93
CA ILE A 3 -3.09 -1.95 16.20
C ILE A 3 -3.38 -1.85 14.69
N LEU A 4 -4.59 -1.42 14.31
CA LEU A 4 -4.97 -1.33 12.89
C LEU A 4 -4.09 -0.33 12.12
N LYS A 5 -3.72 0.80 12.76
CA LYS A 5 -2.77 1.76 12.18
C LYS A 5 -1.40 1.14 11.95
N THR A 6 -0.87 0.42 12.94
CA THR A 6 0.44 -0.25 12.82
C THR A 6 0.43 -1.33 11.75
N VAL A 7 -0.63 -2.14 11.68
CA VAL A 7 -0.79 -3.15 10.63
C VAL A 7 -0.91 -2.51 9.26
N GLY A 8 -1.68 -1.41 9.13
CA GLY A 8 -1.82 -0.68 7.87
C GLY A 8 -0.49 -0.11 7.36
N ILE A 9 0.30 0.54 8.22
CA ILE A 9 1.64 1.04 7.88
C ILE A 9 2.57 -0.10 7.47
N LEU A 10 2.55 -1.22 8.20
CA LEU A 10 3.39 -2.38 7.87
C LEU A 10 3.00 -2.97 6.51
N LEU A 11 1.71 -3.12 6.23
CA LEU A 11 1.22 -3.62 4.94
C LEU A 11 1.60 -2.68 3.79
N MET A 12 1.47 -1.37 3.99
CA MET A 12 1.90 -0.37 3.03
C MET A 12 3.42 -0.44 2.76
N ALA A 13 4.23 -0.64 3.80
CA ALA A 13 5.67 -0.80 3.64
C ALA A 13 6.02 -2.06 2.84
N ILE A 14 5.33 -3.18 3.09
CA ILE A 14 5.48 -4.42 2.33
C ILE A 14 5.07 -4.20 0.86
N GLY A 15 3.90 -3.60 0.62
CA GLY A 15 3.44 -3.30 -0.74
C GLY A 15 4.36 -2.33 -1.50
N ALA A 16 4.97 -1.36 -0.81
CA ALA A 16 5.97 -0.49 -1.41
C ALA A 16 7.26 -1.23 -1.79
N VAL A 17 7.73 -2.15 -0.94
CA VAL A 17 8.87 -3.01 -1.24
C VAL A 17 8.54 -3.97 -2.39
N ASP A 18 7.33 -4.54 -2.42
CA ASP A 18 6.88 -5.43 -3.49
C ASP A 18 6.73 -4.67 -4.82
N LEU A 19 6.24 -3.42 -4.78
CA LEU A 19 6.15 -2.55 -5.95
C LEU A 19 7.54 -2.23 -6.52
N ILE A 20 8.47 -1.74 -5.67
CA ILE A 20 9.86 -1.47 -6.08
C ILE A 20 10.54 -2.77 -6.54
N GLY A 21 10.23 -3.89 -5.88
CA GLY A 21 10.69 -5.21 -6.24
C GLY A 21 10.27 -5.59 -7.64
N SER A 22 9.03 -5.29 -8.03
CA SER A 22 8.50 -5.54 -9.37
C SER A 22 9.24 -4.78 -10.49
N TYR A 23 9.82 -3.61 -10.21
CA TYR A 23 10.65 -2.85 -11.16
C TYR A 23 12.11 -3.31 -11.18
N THR A 24 12.59 -3.91 -10.10
CA THR A 24 13.99 -4.32 -9.94
C THR A 24 14.21 -5.83 -10.12
N GLY A 25 13.14 -6.60 -10.32
CA GLY A 25 13.18 -8.06 -10.44
C GLY A 25 13.31 -8.79 -9.10
N PHE A 26 13.07 -8.11 -7.98
CA PHE A 26 13.15 -8.69 -6.64
C PHE A 26 11.80 -9.28 -6.23
N ASP A 27 11.69 -10.61 -6.24
CA ASP A 27 10.46 -11.33 -5.91
C ASP A 27 10.35 -11.62 -4.41
N LEU A 28 9.42 -10.92 -3.75
CA LEU A 28 9.14 -11.09 -2.34
C LEU A 28 8.35 -12.38 -2.06
N TRP A 29 7.44 -12.76 -2.96
CA TRP A 29 6.53 -13.89 -2.80
C TRP A 29 7.22 -15.22 -3.08
N GLY A 30 7.88 -15.38 -4.22
CA GLY A 30 8.65 -16.58 -4.53
C GLY A 30 9.93 -16.67 -3.71
N GLY A 31 10.60 -15.53 -3.48
CA GLY A 31 11.91 -15.47 -2.82
C GLY A 31 11.87 -15.62 -1.29
N PHE A 32 10.86 -15.04 -0.62
CA PHE A 32 10.77 -15.06 0.86
C PHE A 32 9.61 -15.90 1.38
N VAL A 33 8.47 -15.91 0.67
CA VAL A 33 7.27 -16.62 1.11
C VAL A 33 7.20 -18.04 0.52
N GLY A 34 7.92 -18.30 -0.58
CA GLY A 34 7.92 -19.57 -1.30
C GLY A 34 6.67 -19.81 -2.14
N VAL A 35 5.96 -18.73 -2.51
CA VAL A 35 4.76 -18.77 -3.36
C VAL A 35 5.09 -18.15 -4.71
N ASP A 36 5.18 -18.99 -5.74
CA ASP A 36 5.34 -18.51 -7.12
C ASP A 36 4.02 -17.91 -7.62
N LEU A 37 4.00 -16.58 -7.72
CA LEU A 37 2.89 -15.86 -8.33
C LEU A 37 3.18 -15.67 -9.84
N PRO A 38 2.18 -15.91 -10.70
CA PRO A 38 2.23 -15.47 -12.09
C PRO A 38 2.58 -13.98 -12.17
N GLU A 39 3.39 -13.59 -13.14
CA GLU A 39 3.99 -12.24 -13.17
C GLU A 39 2.99 -11.08 -13.18
N MET A 40 1.80 -11.30 -13.76
CA MET A 40 0.70 -10.33 -13.67
C MET A 40 0.22 -10.18 -12.22
N LEU A 41 0.00 -11.29 -11.50
CA LEU A 41 -0.46 -11.26 -10.12
C LEU A 41 0.59 -10.69 -9.17
N TRP A 42 1.87 -10.99 -9.40
CA TRP A 42 2.96 -10.39 -8.62
C TRP A 42 3.12 -8.88 -8.86
N LYS A 43 2.91 -8.40 -10.08
CA LYS A 43 2.89 -6.95 -10.34
C LYS A 43 1.68 -6.29 -9.67
N TYR A 44 0.52 -6.96 -9.67
CA TYR A 44 -0.70 -6.42 -9.09
C TYR A 44 -0.82 -6.59 -7.57
N SER A 45 -0.10 -7.53 -6.95
CA SER A 45 -0.13 -7.76 -5.48
C SER A 45 0.24 -6.49 -4.75
N SER A 46 1.32 -5.84 -5.17
CA SER A 46 1.80 -4.58 -4.59
C SER A 46 0.72 -3.50 -4.43
N TYR A 47 -0.17 -3.34 -5.42
CA TYR A 47 -1.29 -2.39 -5.37
C TYR A 47 -2.36 -2.84 -4.37
N ILE A 48 -2.63 -4.14 -4.27
CA ILE A 48 -3.58 -4.72 -3.31
C ILE A 48 -3.06 -4.49 -1.88
N GLU A 49 -1.78 -4.74 -1.61
CA GLU A 49 -1.20 -4.47 -0.29
C GLU A 49 -1.20 -2.98 0.06
N LEU A 50 -0.87 -2.10 -0.90
CA LEU A 50 -0.91 -0.66 -0.67
C LEU A 50 -2.33 -0.16 -0.38
N VAL A 51 -3.33 -0.61 -1.16
CA VAL A 51 -4.73 -0.22 -0.98
C VAL A 51 -5.28 -0.76 0.34
N ILE A 52 -5.09 -2.05 0.64
CA ILE A 52 -5.56 -2.63 1.91
C ILE A 52 -4.83 -1.99 3.10
N GLY A 53 -3.53 -1.75 2.98
CA GLY A 53 -2.74 -1.10 4.02
C GLY A 53 -3.22 0.32 4.31
N TYR A 54 -3.51 1.10 3.26
CA TYR A 54 -4.10 2.43 3.39
C TYR A 54 -5.49 2.37 4.03
N LEU A 55 -6.35 1.45 3.60
CA LEU A 55 -7.68 1.27 4.19
C LEU A 55 -7.61 0.88 5.67
N LEU A 56 -6.70 -0.01 6.06
CA LEU A 56 -6.48 -0.40 7.45
C LEU A 56 -5.91 0.75 8.30
N PHE A 57 -4.99 1.53 7.73
CA PHE A 57 -4.47 2.72 8.38
C PHE A 57 -5.56 3.76 8.62
N ASN A 58 -6.39 4.04 7.61
CA ASN A 58 -7.49 4.99 7.67
C ASN A 58 -8.61 4.51 8.63
N ALA A 59 -9.00 3.24 8.56
CA ALA A 59 -9.97 2.64 9.49
C ALA A 59 -9.45 2.59 10.93
N GLY A 60 -8.14 2.44 11.11
CA GLY A 60 -7.49 2.58 12.42
C GLY A 60 -7.49 4.01 12.95
N GLY A 61 -7.72 4.99 12.06
CA GLY A 61 -7.64 6.43 12.27
C GLY A 61 -8.93 7.22 12.26
N SER A 62 -10.11 6.63 12.05
CA SER A 62 -11.41 7.32 12.06
C SER A 62 -11.85 7.96 13.40
N GLU A 63 -10.92 8.30 14.29
CA GLU A 63 -11.10 9.32 15.34
C GLU A 63 -10.22 10.57 15.12
N ALA A 64 -9.44 10.66 14.05
CA ALA A 64 -8.64 11.85 13.75
C ALA A 64 -8.43 12.05 12.24
N SER A 65 -9.07 13.10 11.75
CA SER A 65 -8.86 13.80 10.47
C SER A 65 -9.35 13.11 9.20
N GLU A 66 -10.60 13.47 8.84
CA GLU A 66 -10.86 14.06 7.54
C GLU A 66 -9.88 15.22 7.32
N GLU A 67 -8.87 15.03 6.48
CA GLU A 67 -8.30 16.08 5.65
C GLU A 67 -7.38 15.42 4.65
N THR A 68 -7.75 15.47 3.37
CA THR A 68 -6.89 15.72 2.19
C THR A 68 -7.66 15.23 0.97
N ALA A 69 -8.52 16.09 0.46
CA ALA A 69 -9.00 16.03 -0.91
C ALA A 69 -9.47 17.43 -1.33
N GLU A 70 -8.60 18.43 -1.25
CA GLU A 70 -8.82 19.69 -1.96
C GLU A 70 -7.48 20.37 -2.26
N GLU A 71 -6.77 19.87 -3.27
CA GLU A 71 -5.77 20.68 -3.96
C GLU A 71 -5.83 20.38 -5.47
N THR A 72 -6.95 20.72 -6.08
CA THR A 72 -7.02 21.04 -7.51
C THR A 72 -8.23 21.94 -7.72
N GLU A 73 -8.08 23.24 -7.50
CA GLU A 73 -8.67 24.30 -8.33
C GLU A 73 -8.46 25.67 -7.66
N SER A 74 -7.59 26.50 -8.24
CA SER A 74 -7.90 27.92 -8.37
C SER A 74 -7.04 28.56 -9.48
N PRO A 75 -7.67 29.33 -10.39
CA PRO A 75 -7.08 29.78 -11.66
C PRO A 75 -6.16 30.98 -11.47
N ALA A 76 -5.18 31.08 -12.37
CA ALA A 76 -4.33 32.25 -12.51
C ALA A 76 -5.13 33.41 -13.14
N GLU A 77 -5.18 34.54 -12.45
CA GLU A 77 -5.43 35.87 -13.03
C GLU A 77 -4.22 36.78 -12.75
#